data_AF-A0A2G5HTH4-F1
#
_entry.id   AF-A0A2G5HTH4-F1
#
_cell.length_a   1.000
_cell.length_b   1.000
_cell.length_c   1.000
_cell.angle_alpha   90.00
_cell.angle_beta   90.00
_cell.angle_gamma   90.00
#
_symmetry.space_group_name_H-M   'P 1'
#
loop_
_entity.id
_entity.type
_entity.pdbx_description
1 polymer ?
#
loop_
_entity_poly.entity_id
_entity_poly.type
_entity_poly.pdbx_seq_one_letter_code
_entity_poly.pdbx_strand_id
1 'polypeptide(L)'
;MCTLQKFVPAAAIIGLSSASFLTAYITSFTVLAIPVVETGASKDNAKFAAKQWQKAFDLGKSFAPPFAITCAACFGFLAVQTRGIVGRYPVSPSVLYATAAVLAPSIVPFTIAVMGPTTLDPLVAKADGSPNAPGDQETLDLIKKWSGQNAVRAGLIGSAAVMSAFAILAQVA
;
A
#
# COMPACT_ATOMS: atom_id res chain seq x y z
N MET A 1 -26.42 -19.35 6.66
CA MET A 1 -26.09 -18.18 5.81
C MET A 1 -26.79 -16.89 6.22
N CYS A 2 -28.05 -16.91 6.71
CA CYS A 2 -28.81 -15.70 7.07
C CYS A 2 -28.17 -14.81 8.17
N THR A 3 -27.48 -15.38 9.16
CA THR A 3 -26.91 -14.61 10.29
C THR A 3 -25.68 -13.76 9.94
N LEU A 4 -24.93 -14.10 8.88
CA LEU A 4 -23.71 -13.38 8.50
C LEU A 4 -23.98 -12.20 7.55
N GLN A 5 -25.11 -12.20 6.83
CA GLN A 5 -25.45 -11.13 5.89
C GLN A 5 -25.62 -9.76 6.57
N LYS A 6 -26.05 -9.74 7.84
CA LYS A 6 -26.16 -8.49 8.63
C LYS A 6 -24.84 -7.73 8.79
N PHE A 7 -23.69 -8.40 8.60
CA PHE A 7 -22.37 -7.78 8.70
C PHE A 7 -21.85 -7.21 7.37
N VAL A 8 -22.54 -7.43 6.25
CA VAL A 8 -22.12 -6.92 4.92
C VAL A 8 -21.91 -5.40 4.92
N PRO A 9 -22.83 -4.56 5.45
CA PRO A 9 -22.63 -3.11 5.46
C PRO A 9 -21.41 -2.70 6.29
N ALA A 10 -21.23 -3.31 7.46
CA ALA A 10 -20.09 -3.04 8.33
C ALA A 10 -18.76 -3.42 7.66
N ALA A 11 -18.70 -4.60 7.03
CA ALA A 11 -17.51 -5.04 6.31
C ALA A 11 -17.19 -4.14 5.10
N ALA A 12 -18.20 -3.65 4.39
CA ALA A 12 -18.03 -2.74 3.26
C ALA A 12 -17.45 -1.39 3.72
N ILE A 13 -18.00 -0.81 4.79
CA ILE A 13 -17.52 0.45 5.37
C ILE A 13 -16.08 0.28 5.86
N ILE A 14 -15.82 -0.73 6.71
CA ILE A 14 -14.49 -0.96 7.29
C ILE A 14 -13.46 -1.22 6.19
N GLY A 15 -13.78 -2.08 5.22
CA GLY A 15 -12.88 -2.41 4.12
C GLY A 15 -12.53 -1.20 3.26
N LEU A 16 -13.54 -0.45 2.80
CA LEU A 16 -13.34 0.71 1.94
C LEU A 16 -12.62 1.85 2.67
N SER A 17 -13.00 2.15 3.92
CA SER A 17 -12.33 3.18 4.73
C SER A 17 -10.87 2.80 5.01
N SER A 18 -10.61 1.53 5.34
CA SER A 18 -9.25 1.03 5.58
C SER A 18 -8.38 1.14 4.33
N ALA A 19 -8.91 0.74 3.17
CA ALA A 19 -8.18 0.82 1.91
C ALA A 19 -7.91 2.27 1.52
N SER A 20 -8.92 3.14 1.60
CA SER A 20 -8.79 4.57 1.28
C SER A 20 -7.77 5.27 2.19
N PHE A 21 -7.84 5.02 3.50
CA PHE A 21 -6.87 5.52 4.46
C PHE A 21 -5.47 5.01 4.15
N LEU A 22 -5.30 3.71 3.92
CA LEU A 22 -4.00 3.11 3.65
C LEU A 22 -3.39 3.64 2.34
N THR A 23 -4.19 3.87 1.30
CA THR A 23 -3.75 4.54 0.06
C THR A 23 -3.21 5.93 0.35
N ALA A 24 -3.98 6.78 1.04
CA ALA A 24 -3.57 8.14 1.35
C ALA A 24 -2.31 8.14 2.23
N TYR A 25 -2.27 7.27 3.23
CA TYR A 25 -1.14 7.10 4.13
C TYR A 25 0.14 6.70 3.39
N ILE A 26 0.10 5.67 2.53
CA ILE A 26 1.27 5.27 1.73
C ILE A 26 1.69 6.39 0.77
N THR A 27 0.72 7.05 0.12
CA THR A 27 0.97 8.16 -0.81
C THR A 27 1.67 9.34 -0.11
N SER A 28 1.32 9.61 1.14
CA SER A 28 1.88 10.72 1.91
C SER A 28 3.41 10.64 2.06
N PHE A 29 3.99 9.44 2.11
CA PHE A 29 5.44 9.29 2.16
C PHE A 29 6.10 9.76 0.87
N THR A 30 5.52 9.45 -0.29
CA THR A 30 6.03 9.88 -1.59
C THR A 30 5.81 11.38 -1.83
N VAL A 31 4.61 11.89 -1.51
CA VAL A 31 4.20 13.27 -1.85
C VAL A 31 4.67 14.31 -0.82
N LEU A 32 4.82 13.92 0.45
CA LEU A 32 5.19 14.84 1.53
C LEU A 32 6.55 14.50 2.12
N ALA A 33 6.78 13.26 2.56
CA ALA A 33 7.99 12.94 3.31
C ALA A 33 9.26 13.00 2.44
N ILE A 34 9.23 12.46 1.22
CA ILE A 34 10.42 12.46 0.34
C ILE A 34 10.85 13.87 -0.06
N PRO A 35 9.97 14.78 -0.52
CA PRO A 35 10.37 16.17 -0.79
C PRO A 35 10.99 16.90 0.42
N VAL A 36 10.52 16.60 1.63
CA VAL A 36 11.12 17.13 2.87
C VAL A 36 12.54 16.61 3.07
N VAL A 37 12.78 15.32 2.80
CA VAL A 37 14.14 14.74 2.83
C VAL A 37 15.03 15.38 1.77
N GLU A 38 14.52 15.53 0.54
CA GLU A 38 15.27 16.07 -0.60
C GLU A 38 15.67 17.55 -0.41
N THR A 39 14.86 18.35 0.29
CA THR A 39 15.16 19.77 0.56
C THR A 39 16.50 19.97 1.26
N GLY A 40 16.85 19.04 2.16
CA GLY A 40 18.12 19.07 2.88
C GLY A 40 19.19 18.15 2.31
N ALA A 41 18.90 17.38 1.26
CA ALA A 41 19.79 16.33 0.80
C ALA A 41 20.87 16.85 -0.15
N SER A 42 22.12 16.48 0.14
CA SER A 42 23.30 16.71 -0.69
C SER A 42 24.20 15.48 -0.64
N LYS A 43 25.25 15.44 -1.47
CA LYS A 43 26.25 14.36 -1.43
C LYS A 43 26.91 14.27 -0.05
N ASP A 44 27.25 15.41 0.52
CA ASP A 44 27.96 15.50 1.82
C ASP A 44 27.13 14.97 2.99
N ASN A 45 25.80 14.88 2.87
CA ASN A 45 24.91 14.41 3.92
C ASN A 45 24.00 13.23 3.51
N ALA A 46 24.34 12.51 2.44
CA ALA A 46 23.52 11.41 1.91
C ALA A 46 23.19 10.33 2.96
N LYS A 47 24.12 10.04 3.89
CA LYS A 47 23.86 9.13 5.02
C LYS A 47 22.73 9.64 5.93
N PHE A 48 22.67 10.95 6.18
CA PHE A 48 21.60 11.54 6.98
C PHE A 48 20.26 11.50 6.24
N ALA A 49 20.25 11.79 4.94
CA ALA A 49 19.06 11.63 4.10
C ALA A 49 18.53 10.17 4.11
N ALA A 50 19.43 9.19 4.02
CA ALA A 50 19.08 7.77 4.14
C ALA A 50 18.46 7.42 5.51
N LYS A 51 18.96 8.00 6.61
CA LYS A 51 18.37 7.83 7.94
C LYS A 51 16.97 8.44 8.05
N GLN A 52 16.75 9.62 7.48
CA GLN A 52 15.41 10.24 7.45
C GLN A 52 14.43 9.41 6.65
N TRP A 53 14.87 8.90 5.49
CA TRP A 53 14.11 7.95 4.69
C TRP A 53 13.79 6.67 5.48
N GLN A 54 14.78 6.07 6.16
CA GLN A 54 14.60 4.83 6.92
C GLN A 54 13.55 5.01 8.02
N LYS A 55 13.60 6.14 8.73
CA LYS A 55 12.60 6.48 9.75
C LYS A 55 11.19 6.58 9.17
N ALA A 56 11.05 7.18 7.98
CA ALA A 56 9.77 7.26 7.27
C ALA A 56 9.28 5.86 6.83
N PHE A 57 10.16 5.03 6.29
CA PHE A 57 9.85 3.65 5.91
C PHE A 57 9.41 2.80 7.10
N ASP A 58 10.13 2.88 8.22
CA ASP A 58 9.81 2.12 9.44
C ASP A 58 8.45 2.51 10.02
N LEU A 59 8.12 3.81 10.00
CA LEU A 59 6.80 4.28 10.37
C LEU A 59 5.73 3.64 9.47
N GLY A 60 5.91 3.69 8.15
CA GLY A 60 5.00 3.05 7.21
C GLY A 60 4.86 1.53 7.41
N LYS A 61 5.97 0.85 7.68
CA LYS A 61 6.03 -0.61 7.94
C LYS A 61 5.26 -1.01 9.20
N SER A 62 5.21 -0.14 10.22
CA SER A 62 4.46 -0.41 11.45
C SER A 62 2.93 -0.35 11.27
N PHE A 63 2.44 0.53 10.38
CA PHE A 63 1.00 0.76 10.18
C PHE A 63 0.41 0.00 9.00
N ALA A 64 1.14 -0.19 7.90
CA ALA A 64 0.56 -0.73 6.67
C ALA A 64 0.06 -2.20 6.76
N PRO A 65 0.79 -3.15 7.38
CA PRO A 65 0.37 -4.56 7.38
C PRO A 65 -0.97 -4.82 8.10
N PRO A 66 -1.25 -4.26 9.31
CA PRO A 66 -2.55 -4.42 9.96
C PRO A 66 -3.74 -3.95 9.10
N PHE A 67 -3.59 -2.83 8.39
CA PHE A 67 -4.63 -2.34 7.47
C PHE A 67 -4.78 -3.23 6.25
N ALA A 68 -3.68 -3.72 5.66
CA ALA A 68 -3.75 -4.65 4.53
C ALA A 68 -4.45 -5.96 4.89
N ILE A 69 -4.22 -6.50 6.11
CA ILE A 69 -4.92 -7.68 6.63
C ILE A 69 -6.42 -7.37 6.81
N THR A 70 -6.76 -6.22 7.40
CA THR A 70 -8.16 -5.78 7.56
C THR A 70 -8.87 -5.71 6.20
N CYS A 71 -8.24 -5.09 5.20
CA CYS A 71 -8.78 -5.04 3.83
C CYS A 71 -8.98 -6.44 3.25
N ALA A 72 -7.98 -7.32 3.34
CA ALA A 72 -8.08 -8.68 2.82
C ALA A 72 -9.24 -9.46 3.47
N ALA A 73 -9.40 -9.35 4.79
CA ALA A 73 -10.46 -10.01 5.54
C ALA A 73 -11.86 -9.47 5.15
N CYS A 74 -12.04 -8.15 5.14
CA CYS A 74 -13.30 -7.52 4.78
C CYS A 74 -13.70 -7.82 3.33
N PHE A 75 -12.78 -7.62 2.38
CA PHE A 75 -13.05 -7.85 0.97
C PHE A 75 -13.22 -9.33 0.64
N GLY A 76 -12.45 -10.22 1.26
CA GLY A 76 -12.63 -11.67 1.13
C GLY A 76 -14.00 -12.13 1.64
N PHE A 77 -14.43 -11.62 2.79
CA PHE A 77 -15.78 -11.87 3.31
C PHE A 77 -16.87 -11.37 2.35
N LEU A 78 -16.76 -10.13 1.86
CA LEU A 78 -17.72 -9.55 0.91
C LEU A 78 -17.75 -10.32 -0.40
N ALA A 79 -16.61 -10.80 -0.89
CA ALA A 79 -16.54 -11.62 -2.09
C ALA A 79 -17.36 -12.91 -1.95
N VAL A 80 -17.30 -13.56 -0.78
CA VAL A 80 -18.10 -14.76 -0.48
C VAL A 80 -19.59 -14.43 -0.35
N GLN A 81 -19.91 -13.35 0.36
CA GLN A 81 -21.31 -12.99 0.65
C GLN A 81 -22.07 -12.47 -0.58
N THR A 82 -21.37 -12.03 -1.60
CA THR A 82 -21.95 -11.52 -2.85
C THR A 82 -21.87 -12.53 -4.01
N ARG A 83 -21.53 -13.79 -3.73
CA ARG A 83 -21.54 -14.87 -4.73
C ARG A 83 -22.95 -15.05 -5.29
N GLY A 84 -23.06 -15.11 -6.62
CA GLY A 84 -24.34 -15.26 -7.31
C GLY A 84 -25.15 -13.97 -7.47
N ILE A 85 -24.68 -12.83 -6.93
CA ILE A 85 -25.30 -11.54 -7.20
C ILE A 85 -24.86 -11.06 -8.59
N VAL A 86 -25.82 -10.90 -9.49
CA VAL A 86 -25.63 -10.21 -10.78
C VAL A 86 -25.79 -8.72 -10.51
N GLY A 87 -24.66 -8.00 -10.44
CA GLY A 87 -24.67 -6.55 -10.26
C GLY A 87 -25.01 -5.81 -11.55
N ARG A 88 -25.12 -4.48 -11.46
CA ARG A 88 -25.40 -3.60 -12.61
C ARG A 88 -24.28 -3.56 -13.66
N TYR A 89 -23.04 -3.84 -13.26
CA TYR A 89 -21.88 -3.77 -14.15
C TYR A 89 -21.55 -5.13 -14.79
N PRO A 90 -20.77 -5.15 -15.89
CA PRO A 90 -20.36 -6.41 -16.54
C PRO A 90 -19.55 -7.35 -15.64
N VAL A 91 -18.91 -6.82 -14.60
CA VAL A 91 -18.15 -7.59 -13.62
C VAL A 91 -18.98 -7.74 -12.34
N SER A 92 -19.14 -8.97 -11.86
CA SER A 92 -19.92 -9.23 -10.65
C SER A 92 -19.28 -8.59 -9.40
N PRO A 93 -20.08 -8.17 -8.40
CA PRO A 93 -19.55 -7.64 -7.13
C PRO A 93 -18.58 -8.61 -6.44
N SER A 94 -18.85 -9.92 -6.53
CA SER A 94 -17.99 -10.96 -5.96
C SER A 94 -16.59 -10.95 -6.56
N VAL A 95 -16.46 -10.80 -7.88
CA VAL A 95 -15.16 -10.73 -8.57
C VAL A 95 -14.41 -9.44 -8.22
N LEU A 96 -15.11 -8.31 -8.14
CA LEU A 96 -14.51 -7.03 -7.74
C LEU A 96 -13.97 -7.08 -6.31
N TYR A 97 -14.73 -7.61 -5.35
CA TYR A 97 -14.26 -7.81 -3.98
C TYR A 97 -13.13 -8.83 -3.88
N ALA A 98 -13.19 -9.94 -4.62
CA ALA A 98 -12.11 -10.93 -4.64
C ALA A 98 -10.81 -10.30 -5.16
N THR A 99 -10.90 -9.47 -6.18
CA THR A 99 -9.76 -8.74 -6.75
C THR A 99 -9.18 -7.76 -5.71
N ALA A 100 -10.04 -6.99 -5.04
CA ALA A 100 -9.64 -6.09 -3.96
C ALA A 100 -8.95 -6.84 -2.80
N ALA A 101 -9.46 -8.02 -2.43
CA ALA A 101 -8.91 -8.87 -1.38
C ALA A 101 -7.51 -9.40 -1.69
N VAL A 102 -7.13 -9.50 -2.97
CA VAL A 102 -5.79 -9.89 -3.41
C VAL A 102 -4.87 -8.67 -3.56
N LEU A 103 -5.38 -7.59 -4.17
CA LEU A 103 -4.59 -6.37 -4.40
C LEU A 103 -4.12 -5.74 -3.09
N ALA A 104 -4.98 -5.68 -2.07
CA ALA A 104 -4.62 -5.05 -0.79
C ALA A 104 -3.39 -5.67 -0.11
N PRO A 105 -3.33 -7.00 0.14
CA PRO A 105 -2.14 -7.62 0.73
C PRO A 105 -0.95 -7.72 -0.23
N SER A 106 -1.14 -7.57 -1.56
CA SER A 106 -0.07 -7.67 -2.55
C SER A 106 1.06 -6.63 -2.40
N ILE A 107 0.83 -5.56 -1.62
CA ILE A 107 1.89 -4.61 -1.27
C ILE A 107 3.05 -5.28 -0.54
N VAL A 108 2.80 -6.34 0.24
CA VAL A 108 3.82 -7.05 1.02
C VAL A 108 4.79 -7.82 0.10
N PRO A 109 4.32 -8.74 -0.77
CA PRO A 109 5.23 -9.41 -1.70
C PRO A 109 5.91 -8.43 -2.67
N PHE A 110 5.25 -7.35 -3.11
CA PHE A 110 5.92 -6.30 -3.90
C PHE A 110 7.06 -5.64 -3.12
N THR A 111 6.83 -5.32 -1.84
CA THR A 111 7.85 -4.71 -0.97
C THR A 111 9.05 -5.64 -0.80
N ILE A 112 8.83 -6.93 -0.55
CA ILE A 112 9.92 -7.89 -0.32
C ILE A 112 10.65 -8.24 -1.62
N ALA A 113 9.93 -8.62 -2.67
CA ALA A 113 10.52 -9.17 -3.88
C ALA A 113 11.08 -8.10 -4.83
N VAL A 114 10.44 -6.93 -4.89
CA VAL A 114 10.84 -5.85 -5.81
C VAL A 114 11.64 -4.80 -5.06
N MET A 115 11.07 -4.21 -4.00
CA MET A 115 11.72 -3.09 -3.32
C MET A 115 12.93 -3.54 -2.48
N GLY A 116 12.82 -4.68 -1.78
CA GLY A 116 13.87 -5.29 -0.96
C GLY A 116 15.26 -5.17 -1.59
N PRO A 117 15.53 -5.94 -2.66
CA PRO A 117 16.85 -5.97 -3.28
C PRO A 117 17.20 -4.71 -4.07
N THR A 118 16.22 -3.93 -4.54
CA THR A 118 16.47 -2.84 -5.50
C THR A 118 16.55 -1.44 -4.90
N THR A 119 16.01 -1.24 -3.69
CA THR A 119 16.02 0.05 -2.98
C THR A 119 16.14 -0.10 -1.47
N LEU A 120 15.44 -1.03 -0.81
CA LEU A 120 15.41 -1.10 0.66
C LEU A 120 16.77 -1.49 1.24
N ASP A 121 17.32 -2.62 0.81
CA ASP A 121 18.58 -3.15 1.32
C ASP A 121 19.75 -2.17 1.16
N PRO A 122 19.99 -1.55 -0.03
CA PRO A 122 21.07 -0.58 -0.17
C PRO A 122 20.82 0.72 0.64
N LEU A 123 19.58 1.19 0.76
CA LEU A 123 19.28 2.39 1.57
C LEU A 123 19.44 2.13 3.07
N VAL A 124 19.05 0.95 3.56
CA VAL A 124 19.31 0.53 4.94
C VAL A 124 20.81 0.42 5.18
N ALA A 125 21.56 -0.21 4.27
CA ALA A 125 23.01 -0.30 4.36
C ALA A 125 23.66 1.10 4.45
N LYS A 126 23.15 2.07 3.68
CA LYS A 126 23.61 3.47 3.77
C LYS A 126 23.30 4.11 5.12
N ALA A 127 22.07 3.95 5.61
CA ALA A 127 21.63 4.54 6.87
C ALA A 127 22.45 4.01 8.06
N ASP A 128 22.75 2.71 8.05
CA ASP A 128 23.57 2.04 9.06
C ASP A 128 25.06 2.38 8.93
N GLY A 129 25.51 2.77 7.74
CA GLY A 129 26.92 3.03 7.44
C GLY A 129 27.71 1.75 7.20
N SER A 130 27.06 0.74 6.62
CA SER A 130 27.68 -0.54 6.27
C SER A 130 28.80 -0.37 5.24
N PRO A 131 29.84 -1.21 5.24
CA PRO A 131 30.95 -1.14 4.28
C PRO A 131 30.53 -1.28 2.81
N ASN A 132 29.43 -2.01 2.56
CA ASN A 132 28.87 -2.24 1.22
C ASN A 132 27.77 -1.23 0.85
N ALA A 133 27.70 -0.09 1.55
CA ALA A 133 26.70 0.93 1.28
C ALA A 133 26.91 1.59 -0.10
N PRO A 134 25.83 2.01 -0.78
CA PRO A 134 25.92 2.75 -2.03
C PRO A 134 26.66 4.08 -1.89
N GLY A 135 27.15 4.59 -3.01
CA GLY A 135 27.74 5.93 -3.10
C GLY A 135 26.75 7.04 -2.71
N ASP A 136 27.23 8.25 -2.45
CA ASP A 136 26.37 9.34 -2.00
C ASP A 136 25.33 9.75 -3.06
N GLN A 137 25.75 9.91 -4.32
CA GLN A 137 24.81 10.21 -5.40
C GLN A 137 23.82 9.06 -5.63
N GLU A 138 24.32 7.83 -5.66
CA GLU A 138 23.50 6.63 -5.82
C GLU A 138 22.46 6.52 -4.71
N THR A 139 22.80 6.87 -3.47
CA THR A 139 21.85 6.94 -2.35
C THR A 139 20.68 7.88 -2.66
N LEU A 140 20.96 9.09 -3.16
CA LEU A 140 19.91 10.06 -3.48
C LEU A 140 19.02 9.56 -4.62
N ASP A 141 19.62 8.93 -5.63
CA ASP A 141 18.88 8.34 -6.74
C ASP A 141 18.01 7.16 -6.27
N LEU A 142 18.50 6.37 -5.31
CA LEU A 142 17.74 5.28 -4.68
C LEU A 142 16.56 5.79 -3.84
N ILE A 143 16.70 6.91 -3.12
CA ILE A 143 15.57 7.55 -2.39
C ILE A 143 14.48 7.95 -3.39
N LYS A 144 14.85 8.57 -4.51
CA LYS A 144 13.90 8.95 -5.57
C LYS A 144 13.25 7.72 -6.21
N LYS A 145 14.03 6.67 -6.50
CA LYS A 145 13.52 5.40 -7.03
C LYS A 145 12.55 4.74 -6.06
N TRP A 146 12.87 4.71 -4.77
CA TRP A 146 11.98 4.20 -3.73
C TRP A 146 10.67 4.97 -3.70
N SER A 147 10.71 6.30 -3.86
CA SER A 147 9.51 7.15 -3.91
C SER A 147 8.55 6.72 -5.03
N GLY A 148 9.08 6.43 -6.22
CA GLY A 148 8.31 5.88 -7.34
C GLY A 148 7.74 4.49 -7.06
N GLN A 149 8.53 3.58 -6.48
CA GLN A 149 8.05 2.25 -6.10
C GLN A 149 6.98 2.30 -5.00
N ASN A 150 7.09 3.24 -4.07
CA ASN A 150 6.10 3.44 -3.03
C ASN A 150 4.78 4.00 -3.61
N ALA A 151 4.84 4.82 -4.67
CA ALA A 151 3.65 5.21 -5.42
C ALA A 151 2.94 4.01 -6.08
N VAL A 152 3.69 3.02 -6.57
CA VAL A 152 3.11 1.75 -7.06
C VAL A 152 2.37 1.02 -5.93
N ARG A 153 2.93 0.95 -4.72
CA ARG A 153 2.25 0.38 -3.54
C ARG A 153 0.95 1.12 -3.23
N ALA A 154 0.96 2.45 -3.26
CA ALA A 154 -0.25 3.25 -3.08
C ALA A 154 -1.29 2.95 -4.17
N GLY A 155 -0.85 2.80 -5.42
CA GLY A 155 -1.69 2.42 -6.56
C GLY A 155 -2.38 1.07 -6.35
N LEU A 156 -1.66 0.04 -5.89
CA LEU A 156 -2.23 -1.29 -5.61
C LEU A 156 -3.38 -1.22 -4.59
N ILE A 157 -3.19 -0.52 -3.47
CA ILE A 157 -4.25 -0.33 -2.47
C ILE A 157 -5.37 0.57 -3.01
N GLY A 158 -5.02 1.62 -3.75
CA GLY A 158 -6.00 2.53 -4.36
C GLY A 158 -6.91 1.80 -5.33
N SER A 159 -6.36 0.90 -6.15
CA SER A 159 -7.14 0.01 -7.00
C SER A 159 -8.06 -0.90 -6.18
N ALA A 160 -7.61 -1.46 -5.05
CA ALA A 160 -8.47 -2.24 -4.16
C ALA A 160 -9.65 -1.41 -3.62
N ALA A 161 -9.41 -0.16 -3.20
CA ALA A 161 -10.45 0.76 -2.76
C ALA A 161 -11.46 1.06 -3.89
N VAL A 162 -10.97 1.33 -5.10
CA VAL A 162 -11.81 1.58 -6.28
C VAL A 162 -12.66 0.36 -6.63
N MET A 163 -12.07 -0.84 -6.69
CA MET A 163 -12.81 -2.08 -6.95
C MET A 163 -13.90 -2.33 -5.90
N SER A 164 -13.58 -2.10 -4.62
CA SER A 164 -14.58 -2.18 -3.55
C SER A 164 -15.70 -1.15 -3.72
N ALA A 165 -15.39 0.09 -4.08
CA ALA A 165 -16.40 1.12 -4.30
C ALA A 165 -17.34 0.75 -5.47
N PHE A 166 -16.79 0.28 -6.59
CA PHE A 166 -17.59 -0.23 -7.71
C PHE A 166 -18.44 -1.45 -7.30
N ALA A 167 -17.90 -2.35 -6.48
CA ALA A 167 -18.66 -3.50 -5.98
C ALA A 167 -19.83 -3.08 -5.08
N ILE A 168 -19.67 -2.03 -4.26
CA ILE A 168 -20.76 -1.44 -3.46
C ILE A 168 -21.81 -0.85 -4.40
N LEU A 169 -21.41 0.02 -5.34
CA LEU A 169 -22.32 0.68 -6.27
C LEU A 169 -23.07 -0.31 -7.17
N ALA A 170 -22.44 -1.43 -7.53
CA ALA A 170 -23.07 -2.49 -8.34
C ALA A 170 -24.27 -3.16 -7.65
N GLN A 171 -24.42 -3.00 -6.33
CA GLN A 171 -25.43 -3.64 -5.50
C GLN A 171 -26.54 -2.68 -5.03
N VAL A 172 -26.39 -1.36 -5.25
CA VAL A 172 -27.39 -0.36 -4.89
C VAL A 172 -28.25 -0.07 -6.13
N ALA A 173 -29.57 -0.23 -6.00
CA ALA A 173 -30.56 0.05 -7.04
C ALA A 173 -30.76 1.55 -7.26
#